data_AF-A0AAX0HV14-F1
#
_entry.id   AF-A0AAX0HV14-F1
#
_cell.length_a   1.000
_cell.length_b   1.000
_cell.length_c   1.000
_cell.angle_alpha   90.00
_cell.angle_beta   90.00
_cell.angle_gamma   90.00
#
_symmetry.space_group_name_H-M   'P 1'
#
loop_
_entity.id
_entity.type
_entity.pdbx_description
1 polymer ?
#
loop_
_entity_poly.entity_id
_entity_poly.type
_entity_poly.pdbx_seq_one_letter_code
_entity_poly.pdbx_strand_id
1 'polypeptide(L)'
;MTQTHSSATEATAAADVQAGGRGLARLNPSPRKAYEVTLTLDKAPGAFGLVEAAAQYDVSNEQECGRIQPETGTAGRITSQETVALKKISETEYRGTLYLDLMQDEDYYGRGVCHWEFSGASVLLKATGAEEETRFLSFIEAATVTGQKASSKYYWRERYPRSEMSDFPDMGKRNIEEFKPEIRDKLFTITLAAKEVAP
;
A
#
# COMPACT_ATOMS: atom_id res chain seq x y z
N MET A 1 -21.59 -12.82 17.24
CA MET A 1 -21.00 -13.48 18.42
C MET A 1 -19.78 -12.67 18.78
N THR A 2 -19.76 -12.01 19.94
CA THR A 2 -18.60 -11.23 20.39
C THR A 2 -17.49 -12.21 20.76
N GLN A 3 -16.29 -12.06 20.17
CA GLN A 3 -15.17 -12.91 20.52
C GLN A 3 -14.59 -12.45 21.85
N THR A 4 -14.65 -13.30 22.88
CA THR A 4 -13.95 -13.04 24.14
C THR A 4 -12.49 -13.44 23.98
N HIS A 5 -11.61 -12.44 23.87
CA HIS A 5 -10.17 -12.66 23.78
C HIS A 5 -9.53 -12.74 25.18
N SER A 6 -8.39 -13.41 25.28
CA SER A 6 -7.58 -13.37 26.51
C SER A 6 -6.97 -11.98 26.68
N SER A 7 -6.76 -11.54 27.92
CA SER A 7 -6.09 -10.25 28.23
C SER A 7 -4.70 -10.13 27.58
N ALA A 8 -3.97 -11.23 27.46
CA ALA A 8 -2.68 -11.26 26.76
C ALA A 8 -2.85 -10.97 25.25
N THR A 9 -3.85 -11.58 24.61
CA THR A 9 -4.16 -11.36 23.19
C THR A 9 -4.56 -9.91 22.93
N GLU A 10 -5.39 -9.33 23.80
CA GLU A 10 -5.79 -7.92 23.69
C GLU A 10 -4.62 -6.96 23.87
N ALA A 11 -3.68 -7.27 24.76
CA ALA A 11 -2.47 -6.47 24.96
C ALA A 11 -1.55 -6.51 23.73
N THR A 12 -1.34 -7.70 23.14
CA THR A 12 -0.58 -7.84 21.89
C THR A 12 -1.25 -7.09 20.75
N ALA A 13 -2.56 -7.20 20.61
CA ALA A 13 -3.30 -6.48 19.57
C ALA A 13 -3.24 -4.96 19.74
N ALA A 14 -3.28 -4.45 20.98
CA ALA A 14 -3.12 -3.03 21.23
C ALA A 14 -1.72 -2.53 20.85
N ALA A 15 -0.68 -3.29 21.19
CA ALA A 15 0.69 -2.98 20.77
C ALA A 15 0.84 -3.00 19.24
N ASP A 16 0.19 -3.95 18.56
CA ASP A 16 0.17 -4.02 17.09
C ASP A 16 -0.51 -2.78 16.48
N VAL A 17 -1.69 -2.38 16.97
CA VAL A 17 -2.38 -1.15 16.51
C VAL A 17 -1.51 0.09 16.76
N GLN A 18 -0.85 0.19 17.91
CA GLN A 18 0.09 1.29 18.19
C GLN A 18 1.29 1.31 17.23
N ALA A 19 1.73 0.14 16.76
CA ALA A 19 2.78 -0.01 15.75
C ALA A 19 2.26 0.20 14.31
N GLY A 20 0.98 0.53 14.11
CA GLY A 20 0.36 0.70 12.81
C GLY A 20 -0.10 -0.60 12.15
N GLY A 21 -0.33 -1.64 12.94
CA GLY A 21 -0.93 -2.91 12.52
C GLY A 21 -2.45 -2.95 12.70
N ARG A 22 -3.01 -4.13 12.40
CA ARG A 22 -4.47 -4.35 12.32
C ARG A 22 -5.10 -4.86 13.62
N GLY A 23 -4.29 -5.13 14.66
CA GLY A 23 -4.73 -5.62 15.95
C GLY A 23 -5.41 -6.99 15.85
N LEU A 24 -6.64 -7.08 16.37
CA LEU A 24 -7.45 -8.31 16.33
C LEU A 24 -8.06 -8.60 14.95
N ALA A 25 -7.88 -7.71 13.98
CA ALA A 25 -8.54 -7.82 12.70
C ALA A 25 -8.06 -9.03 11.88
N ARG A 26 -9.00 -9.58 11.10
CA ARG A 26 -8.79 -10.77 10.30
C ARG A 26 -8.98 -10.49 8.83
N LEU A 27 -8.40 -11.38 8.02
CA LEU A 27 -8.66 -11.42 6.60
C LEU A 27 -10.00 -12.12 6.32
N ASN A 28 -10.72 -11.62 5.33
CA ASN A 28 -11.88 -12.27 4.76
C ASN A 28 -11.43 -13.62 4.15
N PRO A 29 -11.99 -14.76 4.57
CA PRO A 29 -11.59 -16.08 4.08
C PRO A 29 -12.00 -16.34 2.63
N SER A 30 -12.86 -15.51 2.04
CA SER A 30 -13.34 -15.65 0.65
C SER A 30 -13.63 -14.27 0.04
N PRO A 31 -12.58 -13.46 -0.22
CA PRO A 31 -12.74 -12.14 -0.82
C PRO A 31 -13.23 -12.27 -2.27
N ARG A 32 -14.06 -11.32 -2.71
CA ARG A 32 -14.76 -11.40 -4.00
C ARG A 32 -14.50 -10.22 -4.93
N LYS A 33 -14.08 -9.07 -4.39
CA LYS A 33 -13.87 -7.83 -5.18
C LYS A 33 -12.45 -7.78 -5.73
N ALA A 34 -12.13 -8.69 -6.64
CA ALA A 34 -10.79 -8.84 -7.22
C ALA A 34 -10.46 -7.78 -8.28
N TYR A 35 -9.26 -7.23 -8.20
CA TYR A 35 -8.70 -6.29 -9.19
C TYR A 35 -7.31 -6.76 -9.62
N GLU A 36 -7.08 -6.85 -10.92
CA GLU A 36 -5.73 -7.03 -11.47
C GLU A 36 -5.03 -5.67 -11.46
N VAL A 37 -3.96 -5.55 -10.68
CA VAL A 37 -3.09 -4.38 -10.67
C VAL A 37 -1.94 -4.59 -11.65
N THR A 38 -1.68 -3.58 -12.47
CA THR A 38 -0.54 -3.54 -13.40
C THR A 38 0.39 -2.41 -12.98
N LEU A 39 1.67 -2.74 -12.86
CA LEU A 39 2.78 -1.81 -12.71
C LEU A 39 3.54 -1.77 -14.04
N THR A 40 3.67 -0.58 -14.62
CA THR A 40 4.42 -0.34 -15.86
C THR A 40 5.54 0.66 -15.64
N LEU A 41 6.71 0.36 -16.21
CA LEU A 41 7.89 1.21 -16.19
C LEU A 41 8.16 1.77 -17.58
N ASP A 42 8.29 3.09 -17.71
CA ASP A 42 8.74 3.73 -18.95
C ASP A 42 10.10 4.39 -18.74
N LYS A 43 11.03 4.15 -19.68
CA LYS A 43 12.40 4.69 -19.68
C LYS A 43 13.19 4.45 -18.39
N ALA A 44 12.95 3.31 -17.73
CA ALA A 44 13.68 2.92 -16.53
C ALA A 44 15.21 2.98 -16.76
N PRO A 45 15.99 3.52 -15.80
CA PRO A 45 17.44 3.66 -15.94
C PRO A 45 18.20 2.32 -15.91
N GLY A 46 17.56 1.26 -15.41
CA GLY A 46 18.12 -0.08 -15.29
C GLY A 46 17.05 -1.07 -14.83
N ALA A 47 17.47 -2.32 -14.59
CA ALA A 47 16.59 -3.37 -14.09
C ALA A 47 16.26 -3.17 -12.60
N PHE A 48 15.02 -3.47 -12.20
CA PHE A 48 14.63 -3.51 -10.79
C PHE A 48 14.59 -4.96 -10.32
N GLY A 49 15.54 -5.33 -9.46
CA GLY A 49 15.68 -6.65 -8.86
C GLY A 49 14.74 -6.90 -7.67
N LEU A 50 14.30 -5.83 -7.00
CA LEU A 50 13.27 -5.89 -5.96
C LEU A 50 12.09 -5.02 -6.37
N VAL A 51 10.92 -5.63 -6.46
CA VAL A 51 9.64 -4.97 -6.73
C VAL A 51 8.61 -5.54 -5.77
N GLU A 52 8.24 -4.74 -4.78
CA GLU A 52 7.25 -5.10 -3.77
C GLU A 52 5.99 -4.28 -3.95
N ALA A 53 4.85 -4.86 -3.61
CA ALA A 53 3.58 -4.17 -3.60
C ALA A 53 2.79 -4.50 -2.33
N ALA A 54 2.02 -3.53 -1.86
CA ALA A 54 1.12 -3.72 -0.73
C ALA A 54 -0.21 -3.02 -0.98
N ALA A 55 -1.30 -3.67 -0.60
CA ALA A 55 -2.65 -3.10 -0.52
C ALA A 55 -2.87 -2.57 0.89
N GLN A 56 -3.35 -1.33 1.00
CA GLN A 56 -3.66 -0.68 2.26
C GLN A 56 -5.16 -0.65 2.49
N TYR A 57 -5.54 -0.95 3.72
CA TYR A 57 -6.91 -0.90 4.22
C TYR A 57 -6.96 -0.10 5.51
N ASP A 58 -8.02 0.66 5.71
CA ASP A 58 -8.25 1.44 6.93
C ASP A 58 -9.68 1.23 7.41
N VAL A 59 -9.87 1.23 8.73
CA VAL A 59 -11.21 1.20 9.33
C VAL A 59 -11.83 2.61 9.24
N SER A 60 -13.05 2.73 8.70
CA SER A 60 -13.69 4.04 8.52
C SER A 60 -14.49 4.53 9.73
N ASN A 61 -14.73 3.66 10.72
CA ASN A 61 -15.50 3.92 11.94
C ASN A 61 -14.76 3.50 13.22
N GLU A 62 -13.46 3.76 13.26
CA GLU A 62 -12.56 3.32 14.33
C GLU A 62 -12.96 3.85 15.72
N GLN A 63 -13.51 5.06 15.81
CA GLN A 63 -13.96 5.63 17.08
C GLN A 63 -15.14 4.86 17.68
N GLU A 64 -16.03 4.34 16.84
CA GLU A 64 -17.20 3.56 17.23
C GLU A 64 -16.84 2.12 17.59
N CYS A 65 -15.98 1.48 16.79
CA CYS A 65 -15.74 0.03 16.88
C CYS A 65 -14.41 -0.35 17.56
N GLY A 66 -13.40 0.53 17.49
CA GLY A 66 -12.02 0.23 17.85
C GLY A 66 -11.74 0.21 19.35
N ARG A 67 -10.52 -0.12 19.77
CA ARG A 67 -10.13 -0.01 21.18
C ARG A 67 -9.85 1.45 21.54
N ILE A 68 -10.50 1.95 22.59
CA ILE A 68 -10.22 3.29 23.14
C ILE A 68 -8.94 3.27 23.96
N GLN A 69 -8.05 4.21 23.65
CA GLN A 69 -6.83 4.49 24.42
C GLN A 69 -7.23 5.27 25.68
N PRO A 70 -6.96 4.74 26.90
CA PRO A 70 -7.29 5.43 28.15
C PRO A 70 -6.69 6.83 28.26
N GLU A 71 -5.50 7.03 27.70
CA GLU A 71 -4.72 8.27 27.76
C GLU A 71 -5.32 9.41 26.91
N THR A 72 -5.89 9.12 25.75
CA THR A 72 -6.45 10.14 24.84
C THR A 72 -7.98 10.16 24.84
N GLY A 73 -8.62 9.08 25.27
CA GLY A 73 -10.07 8.88 25.12
C GLY A 73 -10.51 8.64 23.67
N THR A 74 -9.58 8.44 22.74
CA THR A 74 -9.86 8.20 21.31
C THR A 74 -9.50 6.76 20.93
N ALA A 75 -10.11 6.25 19.87
CA ALA A 75 -9.61 5.03 19.25
C ALA A 75 -8.26 5.30 18.56
N GLY A 76 -7.40 4.27 18.53
CA GLY A 76 -6.23 4.29 17.64
C GLY A 76 -6.66 4.03 16.20
N ARG A 77 -5.91 4.59 15.25
CA ARG A 77 -6.09 4.25 13.83
C ARG A 77 -5.85 2.77 13.64
N ILE A 78 -6.78 2.08 12.97
CA ILE A 78 -6.66 0.65 12.66
C ILE A 78 -6.41 0.53 11.17
N THR A 79 -5.22 0.07 10.79
CA THR A 79 -4.78 -0.03 9.40
C THR A 79 -4.19 -1.40 9.12
N SER A 80 -4.25 -1.83 7.87
CA SER A 80 -3.64 -3.10 7.43
C SER A 80 -2.90 -2.87 6.13
N GLN A 81 -1.68 -3.40 6.05
CA GLN A 81 -0.90 -3.46 4.82
C GLN A 81 -0.68 -4.91 4.45
N GLU A 82 -1.35 -5.36 3.39
CA GLU A 82 -1.25 -6.74 2.91
C GLU A 82 -0.37 -6.80 1.67
N THR A 83 0.62 -7.69 1.68
CA THR A 83 1.49 -7.90 0.51
C THR A 83 0.66 -8.33 -0.70
N VAL A 84 0.90 -7.68 -1.84
CA VAL A 84 0.35 -8.07 -3.13
C VAL A 84 1.44 -8.82 -3.90
N ALA A 85 1.20 -10.11 -4.17
CA ALA A 85 2.13 -10.91 -4.94
C ALA A 85 2.16 -10.43 -6.41
N LEU A 86 3.25 -9.76 -6.80
CA LEU A 86 3.49 -9.35 -8.17
C LEU A 86 4.25 -10.43 -8.95
N LYS A 87 3.74 -10.76 -10.13
CA LYS A 87 4.41 -11.55 -11.16
C LYS A 87 5.06 -10.62 -12.17
N LYS A 88 6.37 -10.80 -12.39
CA LYS A 88 7.09 -10.13 -13.49
C LYS A 88 6.62 -10.70 -14.83
N ILE A 89 6.07 -9.83 -15.68
CA ILE A 89 5.62 -10.17 -17.04
C ILE A 89 6.72 -9.86 -18.05
N SER A 90 7.42 -8.74 -17.85
CA SER A 90 8.59 -8.31 -18.62
C SER A 90 9.52 -7.46 -17.75
N GLU A 91 10.62 -6.96 -18.30
CA GLU A 91 11.49 -5.99 -17.60
C GLU A 91 10.77 -4.69 -17.21
N THR A 92 9.66 -4.36 -17.90
CA THR A 92 8.92 -3.12 -17.72
C THR A 92 7.49 -3.32 -17.23
N GLU A 93 7.07 -4.54 -16.95
CA GLU A 93 5.68 -4.84 -16.59
C GLU A 93 5.57 -5.92 -15.52
N TYR A 94 4.79 -5.64 -14.48
CA TYR A 94 4.46 -6.54 -13.38
C TYR A 94 2.95 -6.53 -13.17
N ARG A 95 2.39 -7.69 -12.82
CA ARG A 95 0.96 -7.84 -12.54
C ARG A 95 0.72 -8.60 -11.25
N GLY A 96 -0.31 -8.21 -10.51
CA GLY A 96 -0.78 -8.95 -9.34
C GLY A 96 -2.28 -8.80 -9.18
N THR A 97 -2.82 -9.49 -8.19
CA THR A 97 -4.24 -9.38 -7.83
C THR A 97 -4.36 -8.86 -6.41
N LEU A 98 -5.17 -7.84 -6.22
CA LEU A 98 -5.60 -7.36 -4.91
C LEU A 98 -7.12 -7.48 -4.78
N TYR A 99 -7.61 -7.49 -3.55
CA TYR A 99 -9.04 -7.58 -3.27
C TYR A 99 -9.50 -6.38 -2.46
N LEU A 100 -10.53 -5.67 -2.91
CA LEU A 100 -11.02 -4.50 -2.17
C LEU A 100 -11.68 -4.89 -0.84
N ASP A 101 -12.16 -6.12 -0.72
CA ASP A 101 -12.82 -6.71 0.45
C ASP A 101 -11.94 -7.77 1.13
N LEU A 102 -10.60 -7.59 1.09
CA LEU A 102 -9.65 -8.51 1.71
C LEU A 102 -9.75 -8.53 3.24
N MET A 103 -10.08 -7.40 3.85
CA MET A 103 -10.28 -7.30 5.30
C MET A 103 -11.70 -7.72 5.68
N GLN A 104 -11.83 -8.42 6.81
CA GLN A 104 -13.12 -8.85 7.33
C GLN A 104 -13.76 -7.73 8.15
N ASP A 105 -15.02 -7.39 7.85
CA ASP A 105 -15.82 -6.58 8.77
C ASP A 105 -16.25 -7.46 9.96
N GLU A 106 -15.90 -7.05 11.18
CA GLU A 106 -16.24 -7.78 12.40
C GLU A 106 -16.21 -6.87 13.64
N ASP A 107 -16.92 -7.26 14.69
CA ASP A 107 -16.83 -6.65 16.02
C ASP A 107 -15.64 -7.23 16.80
N TYR A 108 -14.49 -6.59 16.65
CA TYR A 108 -13.22 -7.03 17.23
C TYR A 108 -13.06 -6.72 18.72
N TYR A 109 -13.73 -5.67 19.20
CA TYR A 109 -13.51 -5.13 20.54
C TYR A 109 -14.79 -5.10 21.40
N GLY A 110 -15.89 -5.69 20.93
CA GLY A 110 -17.17 -5.72 21.63
C GLY A 110 -17.88 -4.37 21.66
N ARG A 111 -17.55 -3.46 20.75
CA ARG A 111 -18.09 -2.09 20.68
C ARG A 111 -18.95 -1.85 19.43
N GLY A 112 -18.99 -2.82 18.51
CA GLY A 112 -19.67 -2.71 17.23
C GLY A 112 -18.78 -3.18 16.09
N VAL A 113 -19.36 -3.37 14.91
CA VAL A 113 -18.63 -3.84 13.74
C VAL A 113 -17.67 -2.75 13.24
N CYS A 114 -16.39 -3.11 13.09
CA CYS A 114 -15.44 -2.29 12.34
C CYS A 114 -15.64 -2.50 10.84
N HIS A 115 -15.85 -1.40 10.12
CA HIS A 115 -16.01 -1.37 8.68
C HIS A 115 -14.68 -1.04 8.02
N TRP A 116 -14.18 -1.96 7.20
CA TRP A 116 -12.93 -1.80 6.47
C TRP A 116 -13.17 -1.23 5.08
N GLU A 117 -12.29 -0.32 4.70
CA GLU A 117 -12.23 0.24 3.36
C GLU A 117 -10.85 0.02 2.76
N PHE A 118 -10.81 -0.33 1.48
CA PHE A 118 -9.57 -0.29 0.71
C PHE A 118 -9.19 1.17 0.46
N SER A 119 -7.98 1.55 0.89
CA SER A 119 -7.47 2.92 0.80
C SER A 119 -6.64 3.13 -0.47
N GLY A 120 -5.93 2.09 -0.93
CA GLY A 120 -5.11 2.15 -2.13
C GLY A 120 -4.02 1.08 -2.12
N ALA A 121 -3.13 1.15 -3.11
CA ALA A 121 -2.00 0.24 -3.21
C ALA A 121 -0.69 0.98 -3.44
N SER A 122 0.39 0.50 -2.82
CA SER A 122 1.74 1.03 -2.97
C SER A 122 2.65 0.05 -3.69
N VAL A 123 3.72 0.58 -4.30
CA VAL A 123 4.86 -0.21 -4.78
C VAL A 123 6.16 0.40 -4.29
N LEU A 124 7.13 -0.47 -4.02
CA LEU A 124 8.53 -0.13 -3.72
C LEU A 124 9.41 -0.85 -4.73
N LEU A 125 10.28 -0.08 -5.38
CA LEU A 125 11.26 -0.61 -6.33
C LEU A 125 12.68 -0.26 -5.88
N LYS A 126 13.57 -1.27 -5.91
CA LYS A 126 15.03 -1.14 -5.72
C LYS A 126 15.79 -1.87 -6.84
N ALA A 127 16.99 -1.41 -7.14
CA ALA A 127 17.80 -1.94 -8.25
C ALA A 127 18.20 -3.39 -8.01
N THR A 128 18.68 -3.70 -6.80
CA THR A 128 19.03 -5.07 -6.37
C THR A 128 18.33 -5.47 -5.08
N GLY A 129 17.80 -4.51 -4.32
CA GLY A 129 17.20 -4.73 -3.00
C GLY A 129 18.14 -4.39 -1.84
N ALA A 130 19.35 -3.90 -2.12
CA ALA A 130 20.29 -3.51 -1.09
C ALA A 130 19.75 -2.33 -0.24
N GLU A 131 20.09 -2.31 1.05
CA GLU A 131 19.51 -1.38 2.03
C GLU A 131 19.79 0.08 1.64
N GLU A 132 21.00 0.37 1.17
CA GLU A 132 21.46 1.70 0.81
C GLU A 132 20.89 2.27 -0.50
N GLU A 133 20.21 1.45 -1.30
CA GLU A 133 19.61 1.85 -2.57
C GLU A 133 18.43 2.81 -2.40
N THR A 134 18.24 3.67 -3.39
CA THR A 134 17.05 4.53 -3.48
C THR A 134 15.79 3.66 -3.51
N ARG A 135 14.83 3.98 -2.64
CA ARG A 135 13.49 3.41 -2.65
C ARG A 135 12.59 4.25 -3.54
N PHE A 136 12.27 3.74 -4.73
CA PHE A 136 11.28 4.38 -5.59
C PHE A 136 9.89 3.95 -5.16
N LEU A 137 9.10 4.89 -4.65
CA LEU A 137 7.82 4.66 -4.03
C LEU A 137 6.70 5.29 -4.85
N SER A 138 5.69 4.49 -5.20
CA SER A 138 4.47 4.98 -5.86
C SER A 138 3.23 4.47 -5.15
N PHE A 139 2.13 5.21 -5.26
CA PHE A 139 0.85 4.88 -4.65
C PHE A 139 -0.29 5.19 -5.61
N ILE A 140 -1.29 4.32 -5.65
CA ILE A 140 -2.54 4.50 -6.37
C ILE A 140 -3.71 4.50 -5.37
N GLU A 141 -4.45 5.61 -5.36
CA GLU A 141 -5.61 5.82 -4.48
C GLU A 141 -6.77 4.89 -4.83
N ALA A 142 -7.57 4.49 -3.84
CA ALA A 142 -8.77 3.66 -4.04
C ALA A 142 -9.71 4.19 -5.11
N ALA A 143 -9.98 5.50 -5.13
CA ALA A 143 -10.83 6.13 -6.14
C ALA A 143 -10.28 6.00 -7.57
N THR A 144 -8.96 5.89 -7.72
CA THR A 144 -8.31 5.66 -9.03
C THR A 144 -8.44 4.19 -9.44
N VAL A 145 -8.27 3.27 -8.49
CA VAL A 145 -8.45 1.82 -8.68
C VAL A 145 -9.89 1.48 -9.07
N THR A 146 -10.88 1.92 -8.29
CA THR A 146 -12.30 1.66 -8.55
C THR A 146 -12.80 2.40 -9.79
N GLY A 147 -12.23 3.57 -10.09
CA GLY A 147 -12.43 4.25 -11.36
C GLY A 147 -11.76 3.58 -12.57
N GLN A 148 -10.99 2.51 -12.36
CA GLN A 148 -10.20 1.79 -13.37
C GLN A 148 -9.31 2.73 -14.21
N LYS A 149 -8.72 3.72 -13.53
CA LYS A 149 -7.81 4.71 -14.11
C LYS A 149 -6.36 4.33 -13.81
N ALA A 150 -5.44 5.01 -14.50
CA ALA A 150 -4.01 4.91 -14.23
C ALA A 150 -3.52 6.11 -13.40
N SER A 151 -2.53 5.85 -12.54
CA SER A 151 -1.77 6.84 -11.79
C SER A 151 -0.30 6.74 -12.22
N SER A 152 0.23 7.82 -12.80
CA SER A 152 1.63 7.90 -13.21
C SER A 152 2.38 8.90 -12.35
N LYS A 153 3.60 8.53 -11.98
CA LYS A 153 4.57 9.43 -11.35
C LYS A 153 5.89 9.41 -12.09
N TYR A 154 6.56 10.55 -12.09
CA TYR A 154 7.85 10.76 -12.74
C TYR A 154 8.98 10.81 -11.70
N TYR A 155 10.13 10.24 -12.06
CA TYR A 155 11.28 10.05 -11.19
C TYR A 155 12.56 10.42 -11.93
N TRP A 156 13.52 11.02 -11.22
CA TRP A 156 14.80 11.39 -11.83
C TRP A 156 15.73 10.18 -11.94
N ARG A 157 16.14 9.86 -13.17
CA ARG A 157 16.98 8.69 -13.48
C ARG A 157 18.32 8.67 -12.75
N GLU A 158 18.92 9.82 -12.46
CA GLU A 158 20.23 9.89 -11.80
C GLU A 158 20.19 9.51 -10.32
N ARG A 159 19.00 9.30 -9.72
CA ARG A 159 18.86 8.73 -8.37
C ARG A 159 18.95 7.20 -8.34
N TYR A 160 19.05 6.56 -9.51
CA TYR A 160 19.22 5.11 -9.62
C TYR A 160 20.72 4.76 -9.78
N PRO A 161 21.22 3.68 -9.14
CA PRO A 161 20.52 2.89 -8.11
C PRO A 161 20.54 3.57 -6.72
N ARG A 162 21.41 4.57 -6.53
CA ARG A 162 21.61 5.28 -5.26
C ARG A 162 21.56 6.79 -5.45
N SER A 163 20.93 7.46 -4.51
CA SER A 163 21.02 8.91 -4.29
C SER A 163 22.21 9.22 -3.37
N GLU A 164 22.45 10.51 -3.10
CA GLU A 164 23.47 10.93 -2.12
C GLU A 164 23.13 10.48 -0.69
N MET A 165 21.84 10.35 -0.38
CA MET A 165 21.35 9.82 0.88
C MET A 165 21.13 8.31 0.77
N SER A 166 21.67 7.56 1.73
CA SER A 166 21.41 6.11 1.89
C SER A 166 19.92 5.85 2.14
N ASP A 167 19.37 4.80 1.53
CA ASP A 167 17.96 4.41 1.65
C ASP A 167 16.97 5.57 1.32
N PHE A 168 17.35 6.44 0.37
CA PHE A 168 16.58 7.63 0.02
C PHE A 168 15.16 7.27 -0.45
N PRO A 169 14.09 7.80 0.18
CA PRO A 169 12.73 7.55 -0.23
C PRO A 169 12.32 8.51 -1.36
N ASP A 170 12.44 8.09 -2.61
CA ASP A 170 11.97 8.86 -3.75
C ASP A 170 10.48 8.61 -4.01
N MET A 171 9.65 9.60 -3.68
CA MET A 171 8.21 9.57 -3.88
C MET A 171 7.76 10.01 -5.29
N GLY A 172 8.72 10.40 -6.15
CA GLY A 172 8.46 10.96 -7.47
C GLY A 172 7.63 12.25 -7.43
N LYS A 173 7.19 12.68 -8.61
CA LYS A 173 6.28 13.83 -8.79
C LYS A 173 5.13 13.47 -9.72
N ARG A 174 3.98 14.11 -9.52
CA ARG A 174 2.79 13.87 -10.37
C ARG A 174 2.86 14.66 -11.67
N ASN A 175 3.57 15.78 -11.65
CA ASN A 175 3.74 16.63 -12.81
C ASN A 175 5.24 16.84 -13.13
N ILE A 176 5.58 16.72 -14.41
CA ILE A 176 6.93 16.98 -14.94
C ILE A 176 7.40 18.41 -14.67
N GLU A 177 6.48 19.36 -14.54
CA GLU A 177 6.76 20.77 -14.25
C GLU A 177 7.32 20.99 -12.84
N GLU A 178 7.09 20.04 -11.91
CA GLU A 178 7.68 20.04 -10.58
C GLU A 178 9.20 19.77 -10.60
N PHE A 179 9.73 19.31 -11.74
CA PHE A 179 11.16 19.21 -11.98
C PHE A 179 11.69 20.45 -12.68
N LYS A 180 12.93 20.81 -12.33
CA LYS A 180 13.69 21.84 -13.05
C LYS A 180 13.79 21.48 -14.54
N PRO A 181 13.74 22.47 -15.46
CA PRO A 181 13.76 22.21 -16.91
C PRO A 181 14.86 21.24 -17.36
N GLU A 182 16.05 21.35 -16.82
CA GLU A 182 17.24 20.53 -17.13
C GLU A 182 17.17 19.07 -16.66
N ILE A 183 16.13 18.70 -15.89
CA ILE A 183 15.89 17.33 -15.42
C ILE A 183 14.81 16.63 -16.24
N ARG A 184 13.95 17.37 -16.95
CA ARG A 184 12.69 16.84 -17.53
C ARG A 184 12.91 15.76 -18.59
N ASP A 185 14.00 15.81 -19.32
CA ASP A 185 14.45 14.79 -20.28
C ASP A 185 15.18 13.59 -19.62
N LYS A 186 15.46 13.70 -18.32
CA LYS A 186 16.13 12.69 -17.49
C LYS A 186 15.17 11.94 -16.58
N LEU A 187 13.88 11.91 -16.92
CA LEU A 187 12.87 11.22 -16.13
C LEU A 187 12.59 9.80 -16.63
N PHE A 188 12.21 8.93 -15.70
CA PHE A 188 11.51 7.68 -15.97
C PHE A 188 10.17 7.71 -15.25
N THR A 189 9.25 6.84 -15.66
CA THR A 189 7.87 6.83 -15.15
C THR A 189 7.54 5.50 -14.49
N ILE A 190 6.87 5.57 -13.35
CA ILE A 190 6.17 4.43 -12.75
C ILE A 190 4.67 4.69 -12.91
N THR A 191 3.98 3.78 -13.59
CA THR A 191 2.52 3.82 -13.77
C THR A 191 1.88 2.64 -13.06
N LEU A 192 0.88 2.92 -12.24
CA LEU A 192 0.01 1.93 -11.62
C LEU A 192 -1.37 2.05 -12.25
N ALA A 193 -1.98 0.93 -12.60
CA ALA A 193 -3.36 0.85 -13.07
C ALA A 193 -4.01 -0.40 -12.49
N ALA A 194 -5.34 -0.40 -12.39
CA ALA A 194 -6.08 -1.58 -11.97
C ALA A 194 -7.34 -1.76 -12.80
N LYS A 195 -7.73 -3.02 -13.01
CA LYS A 195 -8.99 -3.39 -13.65
C LYS A 195 -9.70 -4.43 -12.81
N GLU A 196 -11.02 -4.32 -12.76
CA GLU A 196 -11.85 -5.33 -12.11
C GLU A 196 -11.70 -6.66 -12.85
N VAL A 197 -11.50 -7.74 -12.09
CA VAL A 197 -11.48 -9.09 -12.66
C VAL A 197 -12.93 -9.55 -12.76
N ALA A 198 -13.42 -9.70 -13.99
CA ALA A 198 -14.77 -10.21 -14.20
C ALA A 198 -14.92 -11.62 -13.60
N PRO A 199 -16.04 -11.91 -12.92
CA PRO A 199 -16.32 -13.22 -12.35
C PRO A 199 -16.45 -14.34 -13.40
#